data_AF-A0A0F9SPN7-F1
#
_entry.id   AF-A0A0F9SPN7-F1
#
_cell.length_a   1.000
_cell.length_b   1.000
_cell.length_c   1.000
_cell.angle_alpha   90.00
_cell.angle_beta   90.00
_cell.angle_gamma   90.00
#
_symmetry.space_group_name_H-M   'P 1'
#
loop_
_entity.id
_entity.type
_entity.pdbx_description
1 polymer ?
#
loop_
_entity_poly.entity_id
_entity_poly.type
_entity_poly.pdbx_seq_one_letter_code
_entity_poly.pdbx_strand_id
1 'polypeptide(L)'
;MIPKLTATRTRGDWIGQVAKNKHGPREITPPFGLYDEADNLIAFARRGFFTANEILYLHAKTPGLPYTKARRTNGMLSRSCVFGFMPRDALRHDYCRVSALARRQPQLGLFLEKMGRKLSEELRTTHPEQWEKQRKLIGKISATWRMPGTIYTSGIINLNNLLVYHRDLGNFPDSWNAMVYLRKAMSGGDLVIPEYGLLVRMGDGDSIWMDAAKNPHGVTTMIPKREDSYRISLVWYALRSMVHCGTPEEELIHIQQSKTGAARQKHSRNAEALREKIMKAAKKKP
;
A
#
# COMPACT_ATOMS: atom_id res chain seq x y z
N MET A 1 11.20 -25.93 -11.33
CA MET A 1 12.31 -25.09 -10.81
C MET A 1 12.00 -23.65 -11.13
N ILE A 2 12.09 -22.72 -10.17
CA ILE A 2 11.88 -21.28 -10.44
C ILE A 2 13.16 -20.73 -11.08
N PRO A 3 13.11 -20.05 -12.24
CA PRO A 3 14.28 -19.44 -12.83
C PRO A 3 14.90 -18.39 -11.90
N LYS A 4 16.20 -18.54 -11.62
CA LYS A 4 17.01 -17.51 -10.96
C LYS A 4 17.49 -16.52 -12.02
N LEU A 5 17.22 -15.24 -11.81
CA LEU A 5 17.62 -14.14 -12.68
C LEU A 5 18.53 -13.20 -11.89
N THR A 6 19.69 -12.89 -12.45
CA THR A 6 20.57 -11.84 -11.91
C THR A 6 20.33 -10.53 -12.65
N ALA A 7 20.34 -9.41 -11.93
CA ALA A 7 20.29 -8.08 -12.52
C ALA A 7 21.26 -7.12 -11.84
N THR A 8 21.96 -6.33 -12.65
CA THR A 8 22.86 -5.28 -12.20
C THR A 8 22.07 -4.03 -11.84
N ARG A 9 22.37 -3.45 -10.68
CA ARG A 9 21.72 -2.21 -10.24
C ARG A 9 22.32 -1.01 -10.95
N THR A 10 21.46 -0.21 -11.56
CA THR A 10 21.78 1.06 -12.21
C THR A 10 21.27 2.22 -11.36
N ARG A 11 22.11 3.25 -11.23
CA ARG A 11 21.70 4.51 -10.58
C ARG A 11 20.97 5.38 -11.60
N GLY A 12 19.90 6.02 -11.17
CA GLY A 12 19.19 7.01 -11.96
C GLY A 12 18.22 7.80 -11.10
N ASP A 13 17.89 9.00 -11.56
CA ASP A 13 16.79 9.76 -10.98
C ASP A 13 15.51 9.39 -11.73
N TRP A 14 14.65 8.62 -11.08
CA TRP A 14 13.42 8.09 -11.67
C TRP A 14 12.17 8.68 -11.01
N ILE A 15 12.28 9.09 -9.76
CA ILE A 15 11.13 9.35 -8.88
C ILE A 15 10.24 10.46 -9.46
N GLY A 16 8.94 10.23 -9.46
CA GLY A 16 7.95 11.16 -10.01
C GLY A 16 7.74 11.06 -11.53
N GLN A 17 8.62 10.37 -12.26
CA GLN A 17 8.46 10.20 -13.71
C GLN A 17 7.47 9.07 -14.05
N VAL A 18 6.81 9.20 -15.19
CA VAL A 18 5.91 8.16 -15.72
C VAL A 18 6.74 6.95 -16.15
N ALA A 19 6.33 5.76 -15.71
CA ALA A 19 6.98 4.52 -16.09
C ALA A 19 6.75 4.21 -17.58
N LYS A 20 7.83 3.83 -18.27
CA LYS A 20 7.83 3.54 -19.72
C LYS A 20 8.48 2.19 -19.97
N ASN A 21 8.04 1.48 -21.00
CA ASN A 21 8.59 0.18 -21.37
C ASN A 21 10.10 0.25 -21.63
N LYS A 22 10.58 1.33 -22.26
CA LYS A 22 12.01 1.55 -22.53
C LYS A 22 12.91 1.61 -21.29
N HIS A 23 12.36 1.89 -20.11
CA HIS A 23 13.11 1.88 -18.85
C HIS A 23 13.24 0.47 -18.25
N GLY A 24 12.56 -0.51 -18.86
CA GLY A 24 12.68 -1.93 -18.55
C GLY A 24 13.02 -2.73 -19.81
N PRO A 25 14.19 -2.52 -20.44
CA PRO A 25 14.55 -3.18 -21.70
C PRO A 25 14.53 -4.71 -21.62
N ARG A 26 14.68 -5.27 -20.41
CA ARG A 26 14.53 -6.69 -20.15
C ARG A 26 13.11 -6.98 -19.64
N GLU A 27 12.32 -7.59 -20.50
CA GLU A 27 10.97 -8.07 -20.18
C GLU A 27 11.03 -9.46 -19.54
N ILE A 28 10.31 -9.65 -18.44
CA ILE A 28 10.19 -10.93 -17.74
C ILE A 28 8.74 -11.21 -17.33
N THR A 29 8.39 -12.49 -17.23
CA THR A 29 7.08 -12.97 -16.76
C THR A 29 7.26 -13.96 -15.61
N PRO A 30 6.35 -14.01 -14.63
CA PRO A 30 6.36 -15.06 -13.60
C PRO A 30 6.33 -16.48 -14.19
N PRO A 31 6.90 -17.51 -13.52
CA PRO A 31 7.60 -17.42 -12.23
C PRO A 31 9.07 -17.03 -12.40
N PHE A 32 9.64 -16.34 -11.41
CA PHE A 32 11.08 -16.05 -11.34
C PHE A 32 11.50 -15.70 -9.91
N GLY A 33 12.79 -15.84 -9.61
CA GLY A 33 13.47 -15.20 -8.48
C GLY A 33 14.52 -14.24 -9.04
N LEU A 34 14.49 -12.98 -8.60
CA LEU A 34 15.37 -11.92 -9.05
C LEU A 34 16.38 -11.58 -7.95
N TYR A 35 17.65 -11.61 -8.29
CA TYR A 35 18.78 -11.40 -7.38
C TYR A 35 19.73 -10.34 -7.94
N ASP A 36 20.45 -9.65 -7.06
CA ASP A 36 21.56 -8.79 -7.45
C ASP A 36 22.85 -9.60 -7.69
N GLU A 37 23.92 -8.93 -8.10
CA GLU A 37 25.23 -9.55 -8.39
C GLU A 37 25.91 -10.16 -7.16
N ALA A 38 25.51 -9.74 -5.95
CA ALA A 38 25.96 -10.29 -4.68
C ALA A 38 25.01 -11.38 -4.15
N ASP A 39 24.12 -11.89 -5.00
CA ASP A 39 23.14 -12.92 -4.71
C ASP A 39 22.10 -12.55 -3.64
N ASN A 40 21.86 -11.25 -3.42
CA ASN A 40 20.77 -10.81 -2.56
C ASN A 40 19.46 -10.81 -3.33
N LEU A 41 18.42 -11.39 -2.72
CA LEU A 41 17.08 -11.39 -3.30
C LEU A 41 16.51 -9.96 -3.39
N ILE A 42 16.07 -9.58 -4.59
CA ILE A 42 15.42 -8.30 -4.90
C ILE A 42 13.89 -8.47 -4.93
N ALA A 43 13.43 -9.49 -5.65
CA ALA A 43 12.01 -9.79 -5.83
C ALA A 43 11.83 -11.26 -6.24
N PHE A 44 10.66 -11.84 -6.03
CA PHE A 44 10.29 -13.11 -6.67
C PHE A 44 8.81 -13.11 -7.03
N ALA A 45 8.45 -13.89 -8.05
CA ALA A 45 7.08 -13.95 -8.54
C ALA A 45 6.63 -15.39 -8.80
N ARG A 46 5.32 -15.59 -8.63
CA ARG A 46 4.60 -16.85 -8.86
C ARG A 46 3.56 -16.64 -9.94
N ARG A 47 3.46 -17.62 -10.84
CA ARG A 47 2.39 -17.69 -11.82
C ARG A 47 1.18 -18.37 -11.20
N GLY A 48 -0.01 -17.75 -11.28
CA GLY A 48 -1.26 -18.33 -10.80
C GLY A 48 -1.19 -18.91 -9.37
N PHE A 49 -0.76 -18.10 -8.40
CA PHE A 49 -0.48 -18.58 -7.03
C PHE A 49 -1.73 -19.03 -6.26
N PHE A 50 -2.89 -18.44 -6.55
CA PHE A 50 -4.15 -18.77 -5.90
C PHE A 50 -5.00 -19.71 -6.75
N THR A 51 -5.95 -20.38 -6.09
CA THR A 51 -6.89 -21.26 -6.79
C THR A 51 -7.80 -20.48 -7.74
N ALA A 52 -8.31 -21.14 -8.78
CA ALA A 52 -9.26 -20.52 -9.72
C ALA A 52 -10.48 -19.91 -9.02
N ASN A 53 -11.04 -20.59 -8.01
CA ASN A 53 -12.16 -20.08 -7.22
C ASN A 53 -11.81 -18.81 -6.43
N GLU A 54 -10.61 -18.72 -5.89
CA GLU A 54 -10.14 -17.51 -5.19
C GLU A 54 -10.00 -16.33 -6.15
N ILE A 55 -9.42 -16.57 -7.34
CA ILE A 55 -9.29 -15.55 -8.38
C ILE A 55 -10.67 -15.10 -8.91
N LEU A 56 -11.57 -16.05 -9.19
CA LEU A 56 -12.95 -15.74 -9.60
C LEU A 56 -13.70 -14.93 -8.54
N TYR A 57 -13.55 -15.27 -7.26
CA TYR A 57 -14.14 -14.50 -6.17
C TYR A 57 -13.64 -13.05 -6.17
N LEU A 58 -12.33 -12.83 -6.36
CA LEU A 58 -11.78 -11.49 -6.45
C LEU A 58 -12.28 -10.73 -7.68
N HIS A 59 -12.36 -11.36 -8.86
CA HIS A 59 -12.94 -10.74 -10.05
C HIS A 59 -14.40 -10.32 -9.84
N ALA A 60 -15.17 -11.11 -9.09
CA ALA A 60 -16.55 -10.79 -8.78
C ALA A 60 -16.68 -9.62 -7.78
N LYS A 61 -15.79 -9.54 -6.79
CA LYS A 61 -15.93 -8.60 -5.67
C LYS A 61 -15.17 -7.29 -5.81
N THR A 62 -14.00 -7.29 -6.46
CA THR A 62 -13.09 -6.14 -6.42
C THR A 62 -13.43 -5.02 -7.41
N PRO A 63 -13.91 -5.24 -8.65
CA PRO A 63 -14.17 -4.13 -9.58
C PRO A 63 -15.26 -3.15 -9.10
N GLY A 64 -16.27 -3.67 -8.39
CA GLY A 64 -17.42 -2.91 -7.90
C GLY A 64 -17.24 -2.24 -6.53
N LEU A 65 -16.04 -2.25 -5.95
CA LEU A 65 -15.83 -1.63 -4.63
C LEU A 65 -16.03 -0.11 -4.66
N PRO A 66 -16.45 0.51 -3.55
CA PRO A 66 -16.54 1.96 -3.42
C PRO A 66 -15.13 2.56 -3.28
N TYR A 67 -14.40 2.63 -4.39
CA TYR A 67 -13.05 3.18 -4.45
C TYR A 67 -13.03 4.66 -4.07
N THR A 68 -12.07 5.03 -3.21
CA THR A 68 -11.77 6.43 -2.97
C THR A 68 -11.11 6.99 -4.22
N LYS A 69 -11.70 8.06 -4.78
CA LYS A 69 -11.13 8.79 -5.90
C LYS A 69 -10.29 9.94 -5.35
N ALA A 70 -9.02 9.99 -5.72
CA ALA A 70 -8.14 11.10 -5.39
C ALA A 70 -7.41 11.55 -6.66
N ARG A 71 -7.26 12.86 -6.84
CA ARG A 71 -6.35 13.43 -7.83
C ARG A 71 -4.99 13.60 -7.16
N ARG A 72 -3.96 12.90 -7.66
CA ARG A 72 -2.59 13.06 -7.15
C ARG A 72 -2.00 14.37 -7.64
N THR A 73 -0.89 14.80 -7.03
CA THR A 73 -0.17 16.05 -7.31
C THR A 73 0.15 16.26 -8.80
N ASN A 74 0.30 15.16 -9.55
CA ASN A 74 0.62 15.18 -10.98
C ASN A 74 -0.64 15.06 -11.87
N GLY A 75 -1.84 15.34 -11.34
CA GLY A 75 -3.11 15.28 -12.06
C GLY A 75 -3.68 13.88 -12.28
N MET A 76 -2.94 12.82 -11.95
CA MET A 76 -3.37 11.43 -12.14
C MET A 76 -4.53 11.07 -11.20
N LEU A 77 -5.54 10.41 -11.77
CA LEU A 77 -6.65 9.84 -11.02
C LEU A 77 -6.21 8.53 -10.34
N SER A 78 -6.44 8.45 -9.05
CA SER A 78 -6.21 7.26 -8.24
C SER A 78 -7.55 6.75 -7.72
N ARG A 79 -7.86 5.48 -7.96
CA ARG A 79 -8.98 4.73 -7.40
C ARG A 79 -8.43 3.62 -6.51
N SER A 80 -8.56 3.78 -5.19
CA SER A 80 -8.04 2.78 -4.25
C SER A 80 -8.98 2.51 -3.07
N CYS A 81 -8.82 1.33 -2.48
CA CYS A 81 -9.54 0.88 -1.30
C CYS A 81 -8.55 0.20 -0.35
N VAL A 82 -8.45 0.67 0.90
CA VAL A 82 -7.55 0.11 1.90
C VAL A 82 -8.28 -0.96 2.71
N PHE A 83 -7.58 -2.05 3.04
CA PHE A 83 -8.02 -3.11 3.96
C PHE A 83 -7.01 -3.31 5.11
N GLY A 84 -7.41 -4.04 6.15
CA GLY A 84 -6.61 -4.19 7.38
C GLY A 84 -6.63 -2.95 8.26
N PHE A 85 -5.50 -2.62 8.88
CA PHE A 85 -5.41 -1.53 9.87
C PHE A 85 -4.88 -0.22 9.28
N MET A 86 -5.18 0.90 9.94
CA MET A 86 -4.77 2.23 9.53
C MET A 86 -4.17 2.98 10.73
N PRO A 87 -3.06 3.72 10.52
CA PRO A 87 -2.44 4.52 11.56
C PRO A 87 -3.28 5.77 11.85
N ARG A 88 -2.87 6.51 12.88
CA ARG A 88 -3.37 7.86 13.16
C ARG A 88 -3.13 8.77 11.95
N ASP A 89 -4.13 9.58 11.63
CA ASP A 89 -4.11 10.65 10.65
C ASP A 89 -4.54 11.93 11.38
N ALA A 90 -3.56 12.75 11.76
CA ALA A 90 -3.76 13.94 12.57
C ALA A 90 -4.82 14.91 12.01
N LEU A 91 -5.07 14.88 10.70
CA LEU A 91 -6.02 15.79 10.04
C LEU A 91 -7.44 15.25 9.97
N ARG A 92 -7.62 13.92 9.98
CA ARG A 92 -8.92 13.29 9.72
C ARG A 92 -9.35 12.33 10.81
N HIS A 93 -8.45 11.43 11.19
CA HIS A 93 -8.72 10.35 12.12
C HIS A 93 -7.48 10.17 12.99
N ASP A 94 -7.32 11.06 13.97
CA ASP A 94 -6.17 11.05 14.89
C ASP A 94 -6.25 9.90 15.90
N TYR A 95 -6.39 8.68 15.39
CA TYR A 95 -6.45 7.42 16.12
C TYR A 95 -6.26 6.25 15.15
N CYS A 96 -5.67 5.17 15.64
CA CYS A 96 -5.52 3.93 14.90
C CYS A 96 -6.86 3.19 14.81
N ARG A 97 -7.11 2.54 13.67
CA ARG A 97 -8.42 1.95 13.39
C ARG A 97 -8.35 0.85 12.35
N VAL A 98 -9.42 0.05 12.28
CA VAL A 98 -9.68 -0.80 11.12
C VAL A 98 -10.12 0.04 9.92
N SER A 99 -9.71 -0.38 8.73
CA SER A 99 -10.13 0.22 7.47
C SER A 99 -11.65 0.17 7.27
N ALA A 100 -12.17 1.10 6.46
CA ALA A 100 -13.60 1.12 6.13
C ALA A 100 -14.07 -0.14 5.39
N LEU A 101 -13.17 -0.84 4.67
CA LEU A 101 -13.50 -2.08 3.97
C LEU A 101 -13.94 -3.17 4.94
N ALA A 102 -13.26 -3.32 6.09
CA ALA A 102 -13.62 -4.33 7.09
C ALA A 102 -15.07 -4.17 7.58
N ARG A 103 -15.57 -2.93 7.69
CA ARG A 103 -16.95 -2.64 8.08
C ARG A 103 -17.96 -2.78 6.94
N ARG A 104 -17.59 -2.33 5.73
CA ARG A 104 -18.51 -2.29 4.58
C ARG A 104 -18.62 -3.61 3.83
N GLN A 105 -17.55 -4.40 3.84
CA GLN A 105 -17.42 -5.66 3.12
C GLN A 105 -16.66 -6.69 4.00
N PRO A 106 -17.21 -7.09 5.16
CA PRO A 106 -16.51 -7.92 6.14
C PRO A 106 -16.06 -9.26 5.58
N GLN A 107 -16.88 -9.91 4.75
CA GLN A 107 -16.54 -11.18 4.11
C GLN A 107 -15.31 -11.05 3.18
N LEU A 108 -15.25 -9.96 2.41
CA LEU A 108 -14.07 -9.68 1.57
C LEU A 108 -12.86 -9.37 2.45
N GLY A 109 -13.03 -8.63 3.55
CA GLY A 109 -11.96 -8.38 4.52
C GLY A 109 -11.35 -9.68 5.04
N LEU A 110 -12.17 -10.59 5.57
CA LEU A 110 -11.73 -11.91 6.06
C LEU A 110 -11.06 -12.74 4.96
N PHE A 111 -11.57 -12.67 3.74
CA PHE A 111 -10.97 -13.34 2.59
C PHE A 111 -9.57 -12.80 2.28
N LEU A 112 -9.39 -11.47 2.27
CA LEU A 112 -8.08 -10.84 2.04
C LEU A 112 -7.08 -11.13 3.17
N GLU A 113 -7.55 -11.27 4.41
CA GLU A 113 -6.70 -11.73 5.52
C GLU A 113 -6.25 -13.18 5.34
N LYS A 114 -7.16 -14.07 4.92
CA LYS A 114 -6.83 -15.46 4.58
C LYS A 114 -5.80 -15.54 3.46
N MET A 115 -5.94 -14.71 2.43
CA MET A 115 -4.92 -14.59 1.37
C MET A 115 -3.59 -14.08 1.92
N GLY A 116 -3.62 -13.07 2.79
CA GLY A 116 -2.42 -12.55 3.46
C GLY A 116 -1.64 -13.63 4.22
N ARG A 117 -2.34 -14.59 4.86
CA ARG A 117 -1.71 -15.76 5.50
C ARG A 117 -0.98 -16.64 4.49
N LYS A 118 -1.62 -16.95 3.35
CA LYS A 118 -0.97 -17.72 2.26
C LYS A 118 0.26 -17.01 1.70
N LEU A 119 0.18 -15.70 1.50
CA LEU A 119 1.29 -14.89 0.99
C LEU A 119 2.46 -14.79 2.00
N SER A 120 2.14 -14.72 3.29
CA SER A 120 3.12 -14.75 4.38
C SER A 120 3.82 -16.11 4.44
N GLU A 121 3.04 -17.19 4.34
CA GLU A 121 3.53 -18.56 4.37
C GLU A 121 4.46 -18.90 3.19
N GLU A 122 4.13 -18.38 2.00
CA GLU A 122 5.00 -18.52 0.82
C GLU A 122 6.37 -17.91 1.06
N LEU A 123 6.43 -16.69 1.63
CA LEU A 123 7.71 -16.06 1.96
C LEU A 123 8.44 -16.87 3.04
N ARG A 124 7.74 -17.38 4.06
CA ARG A 124 8.33 -18.22 5.11
C ARG A 124 8.98 -19.48 4.55
N THR A 125 8.32 -20.13 3.61
CA THR A 125 8.77 -21.41 3.05
C THR A 125 9.91 -21.22 2.04
N THR A 126 9.84 -20.16 1.22
CA THR A 126 10.80 -19.96 0.12
C THR A 126 12.01 -19.12 0.52
N HIS A 127 11.83 -18.18 1.44
CA HIS A 127 12.80 -17.17 1.83
C HIS A 127 12.70 -16.90 3.35
N PRO A 128 12.97 -17.93 4.19
CA PRO A 128 12.73 -17.89 5.63
C PRO A 128 13.46 -16.76 6.34
N GLU A 129 14.65 -16.37 5.88
CA GLU A 129 15.41 -15.26 6.45
C GLU A 129 14.72 -13.92 6.26
N GLN A 130 14.18 -13.66 5.07
CA GLN A 130 13.42 -12.46 4.74
C GLN A 130 12.12 -12.42 5.55
N TRP A 131 11.44 -13.56 5.65
CA TRP A 131 10.25 -13.69 6.49
C TRP A 131 10.54 -13.37 7.97
N GLU A 132 11.64 -13.91 8.52
CA GLU A 132 12.02 -13.70 9.91
C GLU A 132 12.40 -12.24 10.18
N LYS A 133 13.11 -11.58 9.25
CA LYS A 133 13.37 -10.13 9.30
C LYS A 133 12.06 -9.35 9.35
N GLN A 134 11.10 -9.67 8.48
CA GLN A 134 9.81 -8.99 8.46
C GLN A 134 8.99 -9.25 9.73
N ARG A 135 8.99 -10.49 10.24
CA ARG A 135 8.34 -10.85 11.50
C ARG A 135 8.88 -10.02 12.68
N LYS A 136 10.20 -9.82 12.75
CA LYS A 136 10.83 -8.95 13.76
C LYS A 136 10.43 -7.49 13.58
N LEU A 137 10.36 -6.98 12.34
CA LEU A 137 9.91 -5.61 12.06
C LEU A 137 8.47 -5.37 12.53
N ILE A 138 7.53 -6.22 12.15
CA ILE A 138 6.14 -6.10 12.60
C ILE A 138 5.97 -6.39 14.09
N GLY A 139 6.92 -7.11 14.69
CA GLY A 139 7.04 -7.36 16.13
C GLY A 139 7.03 -6.09 16.99
N LYS A 140 7.37 -4.94 16.40
CA LYS A 140 7.37 -3.62 17.05
C LYS A 140 5.99 -2.97 17.18
N ILE A 141 4.99 -3.47 16.47
CA ILE A 141 3.62 -2.92 16.46
C ILE A 141 2.77 -3.71 17.46
N SER A 142 1.82 -3.12 18.18
CA SER A 142 0.91 -3.93 19.01
C SER A 142 0.19 -5.02 18.19
N ALA A 143 0.04 -6.23 18.74
CA ALA A 143 -0.58 -7.36 18.05
C ALA A 143 -2.01 -7.05 17.56
N THR A 144 -2.72 -6.17 18.28
CA THR A 144 -4.06 -5.65 17.91
C THR A 144 -4.10 -5.02 16.52
N TRP A 145 -2.99 -4.41 16.08
CA TRP A 145 -2.93 -3.65 14.83
C TRP A 145 -2.17 -4.39 13.72
N ARG A 146 -1.97 -5.69 13.88
CA ARG A 146 -1.37 -6.58 12.88
C ARG A 146 -2.44 -7.46 12.28
N MET A 147 -2.32 -7.77 10.98
CA MET A 147 -3.23 -8.71 10.34
C MET A 147 -2.98 -10.13 10.88
N PRO A 148 -3.97 -10.79 11.52
CA PRO A 148 -3.74 -12.02 12.27
C PRO A 148 -3.13 -13.16 11.45
N GLY A 149 -2.06 -13.74 11.99
CA GLY A 149 -1.34 -14.85 11.36
C GLY A 149 -0.51 -14.46 10.13
N THR A 150 -0.22 -13.17 9.94
CA THR A 150 0.54 -12.67 8.79
C THR A 150 1.72 -11.79 9.21
N ILE A 151 2.60 -11.49 8.25
CA ILE A 151 3.68 -10.51 8.36
C ILE A 151 3.30 -9.10 7.90
N TYR A 152 2.00 -8.80 7.82
CA TYR A 152 1.46 -7.54 7.29
C TYR A 152 0.60 -6.82 8.34
N THR A 153 0.43 -5.52 8.17
CA THR A 153 -0.55 -4.74 8.94
C THR A 153 -1.81 -4.47 8.12
N SER A 154 -1.63 -4.24 6.82
CA SER A 154 -2.66 -3.63 6.00
C SER A 154 -2.46 -4.01 4.55
N GLY A 155 -3.40 -3.58 3.72
CA GLY A 155 -3.19 -3.61 2.28
C GLY A 155 -4.05 -2.62 1.52
N ILE A 156 -3.82 -2.53 0.22
CA ILE A 156 -4.52 -1.64 -0.69
C ILE A 156 -4.91 -2.36 -1.97
N ILE A 157 -6.12 -2.09 -2.43
CA ILE A 157 -6.65 -2.51 -3.72
C ILE A 157 -6.64 -1.29 -4.63
N ASN A 158 -5.90 -1.37 -5.72
CA ASN A 158 -5.78 -0.31 -6.72
C ASN A 158 -6.51 -0.72 -7.99
N LEU A 159 -7.48 0.08 -8.45
CA LEU A 159 -8.21 -0.15 -9.71
C LEU A 159 -7.72 0.82 -10.78
N ASN A 160 -7.09 0.29 -11.82
CA ASN A 160 -6.60 1.05 -12.99
C ASN A 160 -5.66 2.22 -12.61
N ASN A 161 -4.93 2.09 -11.50
CA ASN A 161 -4.03 3.16 -11.05
C ASN A 161 -2.74 3.14 -11.85
N LEU A 162 -2.56 4.18 -12.67
CA LEU A 162 -1.24 4.54 -13.16
C LEU A 162 -0.41 5.08 -11.99
N LEU A 163 0.79 4.53 -11.82
CA LEU A 163 1.72 4.94 -10.77
C LEU A 163 3.03 5.38 -11.43
N VAL A 164 3.38 6.65 -11.25
CA VAL A 164 4.74 7.14 -11.52
C VAL A 164 5.74 6.37 -10.67
N TYR A 165 7.03 6.45 -11.00
CA TYR A 165 8.05 5.87 -10.15
C TYR A 165 8.00 6.46 -8.75
N HIS A 166 7.93 5.58 -7.77
CA HIS A 166 7.88 5.93 -6.36
C HIS A 166 8.55 4.84 -5.54
N ARG A 167 8.73 5.16 -4.26
CA ARG A 167 9.03 4.20 -3.20
C ARG A 167 7.90 4.26 -2.19
N ASP A 168 7.53 3.11 -1.64
CA ASP A 168 6.49 3.01 -0.61
C ASP A 168 7.06 3.40 0.76
N LEU A 169 7.43 4.68 0.92
CA LEU A 169 8.07 5.19 2.13
C LEU A 169 7.19 5.12 3.38
N GLY A 170 5.89 4.82 3.24
CA GLY A 170 5.01 4.53 4.38
C GLY A 170 5.29 3.18 5.05
N ASN A 171 5.93 2.25 4.33
CA ASN A 171 6.25 0.93 4.84
C ASN A 171 7.49 0.98 5.72
N PHE A 172 7.70 -0.08 6.51
CA PHE A 172 9.00 -0.25 7.17
C PHE A 172 10.11 -0.39 6.11
N PRO A 173 11.27 0.25 6.32
CA PRO A 173 12.49 -0.13 5.60
C PRO A 173 12.73 -1.63 5.74
N ASP A 174 13.16 -2.29 4.65
CA ASP A 174 13.43 -3.73 4.58
C ASP A 174 12.18 -4.64 4.76
N SER A 175 10.97 -4.08 4.76
CA SER A 175 9.75 -4.88 4.74
C SER A 175 9.35 -5.30 3.33
N TRP A 176 8.93 -6.54 3.18
CA TRP A 176 8.48 -7.07 1.90
C TRP A 176 6.98 -6.91 1.76
N ASN A 177 6.58 -6.43 0.59
CA ASN A 177 5.20 -6.40 0.17
C ASN A 177 4.90 -7.66 -0.63
N ALA A 178 3.64 -8.10 -0.62
CA ALA A 178 3.12 -9.05 -1.58
C ALA A 178 2.05 -8.39 -2.44
N MET A 179 2.12 -8.58 -3.75
CA MET A 179 1.18 -8.01 -4.72
C MET A 179 0.53 -9.12 -5.53
N VAL A 180 -0.79 -9.06 -5.69
CA VAL A 180 -1.60 -9.99 -6.50
C VAL A 180 -2.30 -9.20 -7.59
N TYR A 181 -2.25 -9.71 -8.81
CA TYR A 181 -2.74 -9.02 -10.00
C TYR A 181 -4.02 -9.67 -10.53
N LEU A 182 -5.01 -8.85 -10.86
CA LEU A 182 -6.19 -9.26 -11.61
C LEU A 182 -6.28 -8.41 -12.87
N ARG A 183 -6.51 -9.05 -14.02
CA ARG A 183 -6.50 -8.39 -15.32
C ARG A 183 -7.64 -8.90 -16.17
N LYS A 184 -8.42 -7.96 -16.72
CA LYS A 184 -9.46 -8.25 -17.71
C LYS A 184 -9.27 -7.30 -18.89
N ALA A 185 -8.92 -7.87 -20.04
CA ALA A 185 -8.82 -7.15 -21.33
C ALA A 185 -8.01 -5.83 -21.28
N MET A 186 -6.86 -5.83 -20.57
CA MET A 186 -6.02 -4.65 -20.38
C MET A 186 -4.60 -4.90 -20.90
N SER A 187 -4.14 -4.09 -21.85
CA SER A 187 -2.73 -4.04 -22.27
C SER A 187 -1.93 -2.99 -21.50
N GLY A 188 -0.62 -3.18 -21.39
CA GLY A 188 0.24 -2.32 -20.57
C GLY A 188 -0.09 -2.46 -19.08
N GLY A 189 0.14 -1.44 -18.25
CA GLY A 189 -0.07 -1.58 -16.80
C GLY A 189 0.91 -2.54 -16.13
N ASP A 190 2.07 -2.73 -16.76
CA ASP A 190 3.13 -3.63 -16.32
C ASP A 190 4.00 -2.95 -15.28
N LEU A 191 4.55 -3.76 -14.36
CA LEU A 191 5.41 -3.26 -13.28
C LEU A 191 6.80 -3.02 -13.84
N VAL A 192 7.38 -1.84 -13.57
CA VAL A 192 8.75 -1.52 -13.98
C VAL A 192 9.58 -1.27 -12.74
N ILE A 193 10.73 -1.94 -12.65
CA ILE A 193 11.74 -1.73 -11.61
C ILE A 193 12.98 -1.13 -12.32
N PRO A 194 13.01 0.21 -12.49
CA PRO A 194 13.93 0.86 -13.43
C PRO A 194 15.38 0.74 -12.99
N GLU A 195 15.67 0.67 -11.69
CA GLU A 195 17.04 0.47 -11.18
C GLU A 195 17.65 -0.85 -11.70
N TYR A 196 16.86 -1.84 -12.11
CA TYR A 196 17.38 -3.10 -12.68
C TYR A 196 17.11 -3.24 -14.18
N GLY A 197 16.56 -2.20 -14.83
CA GLY A 197 16.19 -2.27 -16.24
C GLY A 197 15.13 -3.34 -16.53
N LEU A 198 14.23 -3.60 -15.58
CA LEU A 198 13.25 -4.68 -15.66
C LEU A 198 11.83 -4.18 -15.88
N LEU A 199 11.15 -4.80 -16.84
CA LEU A 199 9.70 -4.76 -16.99
C LEU A 199 9.14 -6.14 -16.66
N VAL A 200 8.23 -6.20 -15.69
CA VAL A 200 7.58 -7.42 -15.23
C VAL A 200 6.14 -7.44 -15.71
N ARG A 201 5.84 -8.39 -16.60
CA ARG A 201 4.48 -8.62 -17.11
C ARG A 201 3.76 -9.61 -16.23
N MET A 202 3.02 -9.04 -15.28
CA MET A 202 2.15 -9.79 -14.39
C MET A 202 0.87 -10.19 -15.14
N GLY A 203 0.58 -11.47 -15.21
CA GLY A 203 -0.66 -12.04 -15.71
C GLY A 203 -1.80 -11.94 -14.70
N ASP A 204 -2.95 -12.50 -15.09
CA ASP A 204 -4.10 -12.63 -14.21
C ASP A 204 -3.85 -13.74 -13.16
N GLY A 205 -4.06 -13.43 -11.88
CA GLY A 205 -3.77 -14.32 -10.76
C GLY A 205 -2.29 -14.47 -10.38
N ASP A 206 -1.40 -13.74 -11.04
CA ASP A 206 0.02 -13.74 -10.71
C ASP A 206 0.32 -12.93 -9.44
N SER A 207 1.34 -13.37 -8.71
CA SER A 207 1.78 -12.75 -7.46
C SER A 207 3.26 -12.41 -7.51
N ILE A 208 3.66 -11.30 -6.90
CA ILE A 208 5.06 -10.88 -6.76
C ILE A 208 5.31 -10.33 -5.36
N TRP A 209 6.49 -10.64 -4.82
CA TRP A 209 6.98 -10.13 -3.56
C TRP A 209 8.24 -9.30 -3.79
N MET A 210 8.32 -8.15 -3.14
CA MET A 210 9.50 -7.27 -3.19
C MET A 210 9.50 -6.28 -2.02
N ASP A 211 10.67 -5.77 -1.67
CA ASP A 211 10.78 -4.54 -0.86
C ASP A 211 10.51 -3.31 -1.74
N ALA A 212 9.32 -2.74 -1.60
CA ALA A 212 8.89 -1.58 -2.38
C ALA A 212 9.28 -0.23 -1.75
N ALA A 213 9.79 -0.23 -0.51
CA ALA A 213 10.37 0.94 0.12
C ALA A 213 11.81 1.16 -0.36
N LYS A 214 12.55 0.08 -0.60
CA LYS A 214 13.93 0.10 -1.14
C LYS A 214 13.95 0.32 -2.65
N ASN A 215 13.18 -0.45 -3.41
CA ASN A 215 13.27 -0.47 -4.86
C ASN A 215 12.26 0.51 -5.49
N PRO A 216 12.71 1.55 -6.25
CA PRO A 216 11.81 2.36 -7.05
C PRO A 216 11.02 1.48 -8.01
N HIS A 217 9.74 1.76 -8.16
CA HIS A 217 8.91 1.02 -9.08
C HIS A 217 7.75 1.88 -9.57
N GLY A 218 7.22 1.54 -10.73
CA GLY A 218 6.13 2.26 -11.38
C GLY A 218 5.33 1.34 -12.28
N VAL A 219 4.23 1.84 -12.80
CA VAL A 219 3.29 1.07 -13.62
C VAL A 219 3.20 1.73 -14.99
N THR A 220 3.40 0.96 -16.05
CA THR A 220 3.32 1.50 -17.42
C THR A 220 1.90 1.92 -17.78
N THR A 221 1.77 2.70 -18.86
CA THR A 221 0.45 3.16 -19.32
C THR A 221 -0.46 1.98 -19.62
N MET A 222 -1.73 2.10 -19.24
CA MET A 222 -2.76 1.09 -19.43
C MET A 222 -3.61 1.42 -20.64
N ILE A 223 -3.88 0.43 -21.49
CA ILE A 223 -4.71 0.56 -22.69
C ILE A 223 -5.87 -0.44 -22.57
N PRO A 224 -7.09 0.03 -22.23
CA PRO A 224 -8.27 -0.84 -22.18
C PRO A 224 -8.61 -1.34 -23.58
N LYS A 225 -9.01 -2.62 -23.69
CA LYS A 225 -9.41 -3.22 -24.97
C LYS A 225 -10.92 -3.29 -25.18
N ARG A 226 -11.69 -3.04 -24.12
CA ARG A 226 -13.16 -2.94 -24.08
C ARG A 226 -13.62 -2.15 -22.86
N GLU A 227 -14.91 -1.82 -22.80
CA GLU A 227 -15.48 -0.98 -21.75
C GLU A 227 -15.29 -1.54 -20.33
N ASP A 228 -15.45 -2.85 -20.15
CA ASP A 228 -15.33 -3.51 -18.85
C ASP A 228 -13.89 -3.90 -18.46
N SER A 229 -12.89 -3.32 -19.14
CA SER A 229 -11.49 -3.64 -18.91
C SER A 229 -11.00 -3.13 -17.56
N TYR A 230 -10.18 -3.92 -16.89
CA TYR A 230 -9.51 -3.49 -15.67
C TYR A 230 -8.16 -4.17 -15.45
N ARG A 231 -7.33 -3.47 -14.67
CA ARG A 231 -6.18 -3.99 -13.95
C ARG A 231 -6.37 -3.63 -12.49
N ILE A 232 -6.44 -4.65 -11.64
CA ILE A 232 -6.47 -4.50 -10.20
C ILE A 232 -5.18 -5.07 -9.63
N SER A 233 -4.55 -4.34 -8.73
CA SER A 233 -3.46 -4.88 -7.90
C SER A 233 -3.88 -4.80 -6.44
N LEU A 234 -3.86 -5.93 -5.76
CA LEU A 234 -4.02 -6.05 -4.32
C LEU A 234 -2.63 -6.14 -3.70
N VAL A 235 -2.30 -5.25 -2.78
CA VAL A 235 -0.96 -5.16 -2.17
C VAL A 235 -1.09 -5.32 -0.66
N TRP A 236 -0.36 -6.25 -0.07
CA TRP A 236 -0.21 -6.43 1.37
C TRP A 236 1.13 -5.85 1.80
N TYR A 237 1.12 -5.07 2.88
CA TYR A 237 2.29 -4.33 3.36
C TYR A 237 2.26 -4.12 4.89
N ALA A 238 3.39 -3.67 5.44
CA ALA A 238 3.53 -3.32 6.85
C ALA A 238 3.87 -1.83 7.01
N LEU A 239 2.94 -1.06 7.58
CA LEU A 239 3.11 0.38 7.78
C LEU A 239 3.95 0.69 9.01
N ARG A 240 5.00 1.51 8.85
CA ARG A 240 5.90 1.86 9.96
C ARG A 240 5.23 2.70 11.04
N SER A 241 4.29 3.57 10.66
CA SER A 241 3.61 4.47 11.60
C SER A 241 2.67 3.74 12.56
N MET A 242 2.40 2.46 12.36
CA MET A 242 1.59 1.65 13.27
C MET A 242 2.30 1.40 14.61
N VAL A 243 3.62 1.61 14.70
CA VAL A 243 4.37 1.53 15.98
C VAL A 243 3.93 2.56 17.01
N HIS A 244 3.25 3.62 16.58
CA HIS A 244 2.73 4.66 17.46
C HIS A 244 1.29 4.40 17.93
N CYS A 245 0.70 3.26 17.52
CA CYS A 245 -0.62 2.88 17.97
C CYS A 245 -0.55 2.24 19.37
N GLY A 246 -1.29 2.79 20.31
CA GLY A 246 -1.54 2.21 21.63
C GLY A 246 -2.59 1.10 21.57
N THR A 247 -3.03 0.58 22.71
CA THR A 247 -4.19 -0.31 22.79
C THR A 247 -5.47 0.39 22.31
N PRO A 248 -6.55 -0.33 21.96
CA PRO A 248 -7.83 0.30 21.66
C PRO A 248 -8.31 1.28 22.73
N GLU A 249 -8.09 0.95 24.00
CA GLU A 249 -8.43 1.80 25.14
C GLU A 249 -7.57 3.07 25.17
N GLU A 250 -6.25 2.94 24.94
CA GLU A 250 -5.34 4.08 24.85
C GLU A 250 -5.68 4.99 23.65
N GLU A 251 -6.06 4.42 22.50
CA GLU A 251 -6.53 5.19 21.35
C GLU A 251 -7.83 5.94 21.66
N LEU A 252 -8.76 5.34 22.43
CA LEU A 252 -9.98 6.02 22.86
C LEU A 252 -9.68 7.20 23.79
N ILE A 253 -8.76 7.02 24.75
CA ILE A 253 -8.30 8.09 25.64
C ILE A 253 -7.65 9.21 24.82
N HIS A 254 -6.78 8.87 23.86
CA HIS A 254 -6.13 9.83 22.96
C HIS A 254 -7.15 10.67 22.19
N ILE A 255 -8.21 10.06 21.63
CA ILE A 255 -9.27 10.78 20.92
C ILE A 255 -9.95 11.81 21.83
N GLN A 256 -10.27 11.42 23.08
CA GLN A 256 -10.93 12.31 24.04
C GLN A 256 -10.02 13.49 24.39
N GLN A 257 -8.73 13.25 24.63
CA GLN A 257 -7.73 14.28 24.94
C GLN A 257 -7.50 15.23 23.75
N SER A 258 -7.29 14.71 22.54
CA SER A 258 -7.10 15.54 21.34
C SER A 258 -8.30 16.45 21.08
N LYS A 259 -9.54 15.93 21.19
CA LYS A 259 -10.76 16.72 20.98
C LYS A 259 -10.95 17.80 22.04
N THR A 260 -10.73 17.47 23.32
CA THR A 260 -10.87 18.43 24.42
C THR A 260 -9.80 19.52 24.37
N GLY A 261 -8.54 19.16 24.06
CA GLY A 261 -7.46 20.12 23.83
C GLY A 261 -7.75 21.09 22.68
N ALA A 262 -8.16 20.56 21.52
CA ALA A 262 -8.53 21.38 20.36
C ALA A 262 -9.70 22.34 20.67
N ALA A 263 -10.71 21.86 21.40
CA ALA A 263 -11.83 22.70 21.83
C ALA A 263 -11.37 23.84 22.76
N ARG A 264 -10.55 23.53 23.78
CA ARG A 264 -10.00 24.53 24.72
C ARG A 264 -9.20 25.60 23.98
N GLN A 265 -8.30 25.20 23.08
CA GLN A 265 -7.47 26.14 22.34
C GLN A 265 -8.30 27.04 21.43
N LYS A 266 -9.33 26.49 20.75
CA LYS A 266 -10.28 27.27 19.95
C LYS A 266 -11.04 28.29 20.80
N HIS A 267 -11.52 27.89 21.98
CA HIS A 267 -12.20 28.81 22.90
C HIS A 267 -11.28 29.92 23.40
N SER A 268 -10.02 29.61 23.76
CA SER A 268 -9.03 30.62 24.19
C SER A 268 -8.79 31.66 23.09
N ARG A 269 -8.54 31.21 21.86
CA ARG A 269 -8.33 32.11 20.71
C ARG A 269 -9.55 32.99 20.42
N ASN A 270 -10.75 32.43 20.50
CA ASN A 270 -11.98 33.21 20.31
C ASN A 270 -12.15 34.26 21.41
N ALA A 271 -11.83 33.92 22.66
CA ALA A 271 -11.90 34.86 23.78
C ALA A 271 -10.87 35.99 23.65
N GLU A 272 -9.64 35.68 23.24
CA GLU A 272 -8.59 36.67 22.94
C GLU A 272 -9.01 37.60 21.79
N ALA A 273 -9.49 37.04 20.68
CA ALA A 273 -9.96 37.83 19.54
C ALA A 273 -11.15 38.74 19.90
N LEU A 274 -12.05 38.28 20.77
CA LEU A 274 -13.14 39.11 21.29
C LEU A 274 -12.63 40.24 22.18
N ARG A 275 -11.68 39.96 23.09
CA ARG A 275 -11.03 40.98 23.93
C ARG A 275 -10.34 42.06 23.10
N GLU A 276 -9.59 41.68 22.06
CA GLU A 276 -8.96 42.64 21.16
C GLU A 276 -9.98 43.53 20.44
N LYS A 277 -11.09 42.96 19.96
CA LYS A 277 -12.18 43.73 19.33
C LYS A 277 -12.79 44.73 20.30
N ILE A 278 -13.05 44.31 21.55
CA ILE A 278 -13.58 45.20 22.60
C ILE A 278 -12.59 46.35 22.88
N MET A 279 -11.30 46.05 23.05
CA MET A 279 -10.26 47.07 23.30
C MET A 279 -10.11 48.05 22.13
N LYS A 280 -10.18 47.58 20.88
CA LYS A 280 -10.16 48.44 19.69
C LYS A 280 -11.40 49.33 19.58
N ALA A 281 -12.58 48.81 19.95
CA ALA A 281 -13.81 49.59 19.98
C ALA A 281 -13.80 50.68 21.07
N ALA A 282 -13.26 50.35 22.26
CA ALA A 282 -13.12 51.30 23.35
C ALA A 282 -12.17 52.47 23.01
N LYS A 283 -11.10 52.21 22.24
CA LYS A 283 -10.16 53.24 21.76
C LYS A 283 -10.69 54.11 20.61
N LYS A 284 -11.83 53.74 20.01
CA LYS A 284 -12.46 54.45 18.87
C LYS A 284 -13.63 55.35 19.28
N LYS A 285 -14.01 55.38 20.56
CA LYS A 285 -14.97 56.38 21.05
C LYS A 285 -14.21 57.70 21.27
N PRO A 286 -14.64 58.82 20.65
CA PRO A 286 -14.08 60.15 20.92
C PRO A 286 -14.36 60.59 22.35
#